data_AF-A0A3B8HSV9-F1
#
_entry.id   AF-A0A3B8HSV9-F1
#
_cell.length_a   1.000
_cell.length_b   1.000
_cell.length_c   1.000
_cell.angle_alpha   90.00
_cell.angle_beta   90.00
_cell.angle_gamma   90.00
#
_symmetry.space_group_name_H-M   'P 1'
#
loop_
_entity.id
_entity.type
_entity.pdbx_description
1 polymer ?
#
loop_
_entity_poly.entity_id
_entity_poly.type
_entity_poly.pdbx_seq_one_letter_code
_entity_poly.pdbx_strand_id
1 'polypeptide(L)'
;MIKTVENIVTFAPAGGALALLFAIYLSGRINKAEPGNERMQEIAGHIHEGAMAFLNRQYTTLAIFVVAVFIILGIFLPAESHPWQTAICFLVGATCSALAGYIGMTVATKANV
;
A
#
# COMPACT_ATOMS: atom_id res chain seq x y z
N MET A 1 -27.12 19.97 -2.08
CA MET A 1 -25.75 19.80 -1.52
C MET A 1 -25.53 18.39 -0.99
N ILE A 2 -26.33 17.91 -0.03
CA ILE A 2 -26.18 16.57 0.58
C ILE A 2 -26.31 15.43 -0.45
N LYS A 3 -27.35 15.43 -1.29
CA LYS A 3 -27.53 14.42 -2.37
C LYS A 3 -26.40 14.38 -3.41
N THR A 4 -25.72 15.50 -3.64
CA THR A 4 -24.60 15.56 -4.60
C THR A 4 -23.36 14.87 -4.03
N VAL A 5 -23.13 15.02 -2.72
CA VAL A 5 -22.01 14.38 -2.00
C VAL A 5 -22.23 12.86 -1.90
N GLU A 6 -23.45 12.41 -1.63
CA GLU A 6 -23.79 10.96 -1.63
C GLU A 6 -23.51 10.28 -2.97
N ASN A 7 -23.82 10.96 -4.09
CA ASN A 7 -23.50 10.43 -5.41
C ASN A 7 -21.98 10.25 -5.59
N ILE A 8 -21.16 11.22 -5.16
CA ILE A 8 -19.69 11.13 -5.29
C ILE A 8 -19.13 9.97 -4.46
N VAL A 9 -19.59 9.78 -3.22
CA VAL A 9 -19.14 8.69 -2.34
C VAL A 9 -19.46 7.33 -2.94
N THR A 10 -20.58 7.20 -3.64
CA THR A 10 -20.99 5.96 -4.31
C THR A 10 -20.09 5.60 -5.49
N PHE A 11 -19.54 6.59 -6.21
CA PHE A 11 -18.60 6.37 -7.33
C PHE A 11 -17.15 6.18 -6.87
N ALA A 12 -16.79 6.51 -5.63
CA ALA A 12 -15.42 6.41 -5.13
C ALA A 12 -14.80 5.00 -5.24
N PRO A 13 -15.50 3.90 -4.92
CA PRO A 13 -14.96 2.54 -5.10
C PRO A 13 -14.67 2.21 -6.57
N ALA A 14 -15.49 2.70 -7.50
CA ALA A 14 -15.26 2.50 -8.93
C ALA A 14 -13.98 3.21 -9.40
N GLY A 15 -13.72 4.41 -8.90
CA GLY A 15 -12.46 5.12 -9.15
C GLY A 15 -11.24 4.36 -8.60
N GLY A 16 -11.34 3.82 -7.38
CA GLY A 16 -10.29 2.99 -6.79
C GLY A 16 -10.02 1.72 -7.61
N ALA A 17 -11.06 1.05 -8.10
CA ALA A 17 -10.93 -0.13 -8.96
C ALA A 17 -10.25 0.21 -10.30
N LEU A 18 -10.61 1.32 -10.94
CA LEU A 18 -9.96 1.78 -12.18
C LEU A 18 -8.47 2.10 -11.95
N ALA A 19 -8.13 2.73 -10.83
CA ALA A 19 -6.74 3.01 -10.48
C ALA A 19 -5.92 1.73 -10.27
N LEU A 20 -6.49 0.71 -9.61
CA LEU A 20 -5.84 -0.60 -9.45
C LEU A 20 -5.64 -1.31 -10.79
N LEU A 21 -6.63 -1.29 -11.68
CA LEU A 21 -6.51 -1.86 -13.03
C LEU A 21 -5.39 -1.17 -13.81
N PHE A 22 -5.32 0.15 -13.74
CA PHE A 22 -4.26 0.92 -14.40
C PHE A 22 -2.87 0.61 -13.81
N ALA A 23 -2.76 0.48 -12.49
CA ALA A 23 -1.51 0.09 -11.83
C ALA A 23 -1.04 -1.31 -12.26
N ILE A 24 -1.95 -2.29 -12.35
CA ILE A 24 -1.66 -3.64 -12.84
C ILE A 24 -1.20 -3.60 -14.30
N TYR A 25 -1.88 -2.81 -15.14
CA TYR A 25 -1.48 -2.64 -16.53
C TYR A 25 -0.06 -2.07 -16.66
N LEU A 26 0.27 -1.02 -15.90
CA LEU A 26 1.60 -0.41 -15.93
C LEU A 26 2.68 -1.35 -15.40
N SER A 27 2.40 -2.06 -14.30
CA SER A 27 3.29 -3.09 -13.77
C SER A 27 3.55 -4.19 -14.80
N GLY A 28 2.52 -4.66 -15.51
CA GLY A 28 2.64 -5.63 -16.59
C GLY A 28 3.46 -5.12 -17.78
N ARG A 29 3.37 -3.82 -18.11
CA ARG A 29 4.19 -3.19 -19.15
C ARG A 29 5.67 -3.16 -18.77
N ILE A 30 5.99 -2.83 -17.52
CA ILE A 30 7.36 -2.81 -17.00
C ILE A 30 7.99 -4.21 -17.05
N ASN A 31 7.27 -5.24 -16.58
CA ASN A 31 7.78 -6.61 -16.59
C ASN A 31 8.03 -7.19 -18.00
N LYS A 32 7.44 -6.57 -19.04
CA LYS A 32 7.62 -6.97 -20.45
C LYS A 32 8.72 -6.17 -21.16
N ALA A 33 9.27 -5.14 -20.52
CA ALA A 33 10.39 -4.40 -21.09
C ALA A 33 11.61 -5.33 -21.15
N GLU A 34 12.42 -5.19 -22.20
CA GLU A 34 13.66 -5.96 -22.32
C GLU A 34 14.59 -5.53 -21.19
N PRO A 35 15.02 -6.46 -20.32
CA PRO A 35 15.97 -6.12 -19.28
C PRO A 35 17.28 -5.70 -19.95
N GLY A 36 17.94 -4.68 -19.41
CA GLY A 36 19.23 -4.20 -19.91
C GLY A 36 20.34 -5.27 -19.94
N ASN A 37 21.59 -4.83 -20.08
CA ASN A 37 22.72 -5.76 -20.14
C ASN A 37 22.87 -6.62 -18.86
N GLU A 38 23.62 -7.71 -18.93
CA GLU A 38 23.81 -8.64 -17.80
C GLU A 38 24.28 -7.95 -16.51
N ARG A 39 25.16 -6.95 -16.64
CA ARG A 39 25.66 -6.18 -15.50
C ARG A 39 24.59 -5.29 -14.87
N MET A 40 23.65 -4.76 -15.66
CA MET A 40 22.49 -4.01 -15.15
C MET A 40 21.54 -4.92 -14.38
N GLN A 41 21.30 -6.14 -14.88
CA GLN A 41 20.46 -7.13 -14.21
C GLN A 41 21.05 -7.58 -12.87
N GLU A 42 22.36 -7.82 -12.82
CA GLU A 42 23.09 -8.17 -11.60
C GLU A 42 22.98 -7.06 -10.53
N ILE A 43 23.25 -5.81 -10.91
CA ILE A 43 23.14 -4.65 -10.01
C ILE A 43 21.69 -4.46 -9.53
N ALA A 44 20.71 -4.57 -10.43
CA ALA A 44 19.30 -4.45 -10.09
C ALA A 44 18.85 -5.56 -9.12
N GLY A 45 19.40 -6.77 -9.24
CA GLY A 45 19.18 -7.86 -8.29
C GLY A 45 19.60 -7.49 -6.87
N HIS A 46 20.82 -6.95 -6.70
CA HIS A 46 21.31 -6.50 -5.40
C HIS A 46 20.48 -5.33 -4.83
N ILE A 47 20.04 -4.40 -5.67
CA ILE A 47 19.16 -3.31 -5.25
C ILE A 47 17.81 -3.86 -4.78
N HIS A 48 17.23 -4.79 -5.52
CA HIS A 48 15.96 -5.42 -5.18
C HIS A 48 16.06 -6.14 -3.83
N GLU A 49 17.09 -6.97 -3.64
CA GLU A 49 17.29 -7.71 -2.39
C GLU A 49 17.47 -6.77 -1.19
N GLY A 50 18.32 -5.74 -1.33
CA GLY A 50 18.54 -4.74 -0.28
C GLY A 50 17.29 -3.94 0.06
N ALA A 51 16.53 -3.52 -0.95
CA ALA A 51 15.29 -2.77 -0.78
C ALA A 51 14.22 -3.61 -0.05
N MET A 52 14.04 -4.87 -0.46
CA MET A 52 13.07 -5.77 0.20
C MET A 52 13.49 -6.12 1.63
N ALA A 53 14.79 -6.31 1.89
CA ALA A 53 15.30 -6.52 3.24
C ALA A 53 15.02 -5.31 4.16
N PHE A 54 15.27 -4.09 3.66
CA PHE A 54 14.97 -2.86 4.38
C PHE A 54 13.48 -2.71 4.67
N LEU A 55 12.61 -2.92 3.66
CA LEU A 55 11.17 -2.77 3.81
C LEU A 55 10.59 -3.79 4.79
N ASN A 56 11.03 -5.05 4.73
CA ASN A 56 10.61 -6.07 5.70
C ASN A 56 10.99 -5.69 7.13
N ARG A 57 12.20 -5.15 7.33
CA ARG A 57 12.65 -4.71 8.66
C ARG A 57 11.84 -3.51 9.16
N GLN A 58 11.58 -2.54 8.28
CA GLN A 58 10.76 -1.37 8.59
C GLN A 58 9.32 -1.76 8.94
N TYR A 59 8.71 -2.64 8.15
CA TYR A 59 7.31 -3.06 8.34
C TYR A 59 7.13 -3.88 9.60
N THR A 60 8.12 -4.69 9.97
CA THR A 60 8.11 -5.41 11.25
C THR A 60 8.06 -4.44 12.44
N THR A 61 8.85 -3.38 12.40
CA THR A 61 8.84 -2.34 13.44
C THR A 61 7.54 -1.54 13.42
N LEU A 62 7.05 -1.16 12.23
CA LEU A 62 5.79 -0.45 12.07
C LEU A 62 4.57 -1.27 12.53
N ALA A 63 4.59 -2.60 12.39
CA ALA A 63 3.50 -3.46 12.83
C ALA A 63 3.23 -3.30 14.34
N ILE A 64 4.29 -3.16 15.15
CA ILE A 64 4.17 -2.91 16.59
C ILE A 64 3.47 -1.58 16.85
N PHE A 65 3.85 -0.54 16.11
CA PHE A 65 3.23 0.78 16.20
C PHE A 65 1.75 0.75 15.79
N VAL A 66 1.42 0.07 14.68
CA VAL A 66 0.04 -0.06 14.20
C VAL A 66 -0.85 -0.78 15.22
N VAL A 67 -0.36 -1.86 15.84
CA VAL A 67 -1.10 -2.57 16.89
C VAL A 67 -1.30 -1.71 18.13
N ALA A 68 -0.27 -0.95 18.55
CA ALA A 68 -0.39 -0.03 19.67
C ALA A 68 -1.45 1.05 19.40
N VAL A 69 -1.43 1.68 18.23
CA VAL A 69 -2.43 2.69 17.84
C VAL A 69 -3.83 2.08 17.72
N PHE A 70 -3.97 0.87 17.19
CA PHE A 70 -5.25 0.15 17.13
C PHE A 70 -5.88 -0.01 18.52
N ILE A 71 -5.08 -0.43 19.52
CA ILE A 71 -5.54 -0.57 20.91
C ILE A 71 -5.89 0.79 21.51
N ILE A 72 -5.06 1.81 21.28
CA ILE A 72 -5.31 3.18 21.77
C ILE A 72 -6.63 3.71 21.21
N LEU A 73 -6.88 3.56 19.90
CA LEU A 73 -8.13 3.98 19.28
C LEU A 73 -9.34 3.18 19.79
N GLY A 74 -9.17 1.89 20.10
CA GLY A 74 -10.25 1.06 20.66
C GLY A 74 -10.65 1.45 22.09
N ILE A 75 -9.73 1.97 22.90
CA ILE A 75 -9.94 2.22 24.34
C ILE A 75 -10.14 3.71 24.66
N PHE A 76 -9.39 4.60 24.02
CA PHE A 76 -9.34 6.03 24.38
C PHE A 76 -10.32 6.92 23.59
N LEU A 77 -10.95 6.42 22.52
CA LEU A 77 -11.94 7.21 21.79
C LEU A 77 -13.27 7.30 22.57
N PRO A 78 -13.96 8.45 22.55
CA PRO A 78 -15.28 8.58 23.16
C PRO A 78 -16.26 7.54 22.62
N ALA A 79 -17.10 6.98 23.50
CA ALA A 79 -18.06 5.94 23.13
C ALA A 79 -19.07 6.39 22.05
N GLU A 80 -19.36 7.69 21.99
CA GLU A 80 -20.22 8.29 20.96
C GLU A 80 -19.63 8.24 19.54
N SER A 81 -18.32 7.99 19.44
CA SER A 81 -17.57 7.94 18.19
C SER A 81 -17.40 6.53 17.62
N HIS A 82 -18.06 5.52 18.19
CA HIS A 82 -17.92 4.12 17.75
C HIS A 82 -16.43 3.68 17.69
N PRO A 83 -15.73 3.65 18.84
CA PRO A 83 -14.27 3.47 18.93
C PRO A 83 -13.76 2.23 18.19
N TRP A 84 -14.49 1.11 18.31
CA TRP A 84 -14.09 -0.17 17.71
C TRP A 84 -14.19 -0.15 16.18
N GLN A 85 -15.22 0.49 15.63
CA GLN A 85 -15.38 0.66 14.19
C GLN A 85 -14.25 1.52 13.61
N THR A 86 -13.89 2.61 14.30
CA THR A 86 -12.77 3.47 13.89
C THR A 86 -11.44 2.73 13.94
N ALA A 87 -11.19 1.95 14.99
CA ALA A 87 -9.98 1.12 15.11
C ALA A 87 -9.88 0.08 13.98
N ILE A 88 -10.99 -0.60 13.64
CA ILE A 88 -11.02 -1.56 12.52
C ILE A 88 -10.75 -0.86 11.19
N CYS A 89 -11.40 0.28 10.92
CA CYS A 89 -11.14 1.07 9.71
C CYS A 89 -9.68 1.50 9.59
N PHE A 90 -9.06 1.91 10.71
CA PHE A 90 -7.63 2.21 10.78
C PHE A 90 -6.77 1.00 10.42
N LEU A 91 -7.04 -0.18 11.01
CA LEU A 91 -6.27 -1.39 10.74
C LEU A 91 -6.36 -1.84 9.27
N VAL A 92 -7.58 -1.78 8.70
CA VAL A 92 -7.81 -2.08 7.28
C VAL A 92 -7.04 -1.08 6.40
N GLY A 93 -7.12 0.21 6.69
CA GLY A 93 -6.40 1.25 5.95
C GLY A 93 -4.88 1.10 6.04
N ALA A 94 -4.35 0.82 7.23
CA ALA A 94 -2.93 0.58 7.46
C ALA A 94 -2.44 -0.65 6.67
N THR A 95 -3.22 -1.73 6.65
CA THR A 95 -2.90 -2.94 5.89
C THR A 95 -2.90 -2.67 4.38
N CYS A 96 -3.91 -1.97 3.86
CA CYS A 96 -3.96 -1.55 2.46
C CYS A 96 -2.78 -0.66 2.07
N SER A 97 -2.36 0.26 2.96
CA SER A 97 -1.19 1.13 2.75
C SER A 97 0.11 0.32 2.71
N ALA A 98 0.29 -0.63 3.63
CA ALA A 98 1.45 -1.52 3.64
C ALA A 98 1.52 -2.37 2.36
N LEU A 99 0.39 -2.94 1.91
CA LEU A 99 0.33 -3.68 0.66
C LEU A 99 0.69 -2.82 -0.54
N ALA A 100 0.17 -1.59 -0.62
CA ALA A 100 0.50 -0.66 -1.70
C ALA A 100 2.00 -0.32 -1.73
N GLY A 101 2.62 -0.11 -0.56
CA GLY A 101 4.06 0.15 -0.46
C GLY A 101 4.92 -1.05 -0.87
N TYR A 102 4.55 -2.26 -0.45
CA TYR A 102 5.26 -3.49 -0.81
C TYR A 102 5.22 -3.76 -2.32
N ILE A 103 4.03 -3.65 -2.92
CA ILE A 103 3.85 -3.82 -4.37
C ILE A 103 4.62 -2.72 -5.12
N GLY A 104 4.50 -1.47 -4.68
CA GLY A 104 5.20 -0.33 -5.28
C GLY A 104 6.71 -0.50 -5.30
N MET A 105 7.31 -0.93 -4.18
CA MET A 105 8.75 -1.17 -4.10
C MET A 105 9.21 -2.30 -5.04
N THR A 106 8.41 -3.37 -5.15
CA THR A 106 8.69 -4.47 -6.08
C THR A 106 8.69 -3.99 -7.53
N VAL A 107 7.72 -3.15 -7.92
CA VAL A 107 7.65 -2.62 -9.28
C VAL A 107 8.76 -1.61 -9.55
N ALA A 108 9.05 -0.72 -8.59
CA ALA A 108 10.10 0.29 -8.73
C ALA A 108 11.50 -0.33 -8.89
N THR A 109 11.81 -1.36 -8.10
CA THR A 109 13.11 -2.05 -8.19
C THR A 109 13.26 -2.84 -9.50
N LYS A 110 12.16 -3.40 -10.03
CA LYS A 110 12.16 -4.05 -11.34
C LYS A 110 12.24 -3.08 -12.52
N ALA A 111 11.67 -1.88 -12.38
CA ALA A 111 11.72 -0.84 -13.40
C ALA A 111 13.10 -0.18 -13.56
N ASN A 112 14.05 -0.48 -12.66
CA ASN A 112 15.38 0.08 -12.69
C ASN A 112 16.30 -0.58 -13.75
N VAL A 113 15.88 -1.68 -14.37
CA VAL A 113 16.63 -2.42 -15.39
C VAL A 113 15.83 -2.64 -16.66
#